data_AF-A0A2S1Q7Y8-F1
#
_entry.id   AF-A0A2S1Q7Y8-F1
#
_cell.length_a   1.000
_cell.length_b   1.000
_cell.length_c   1.000
_cell.angle_alpha   90.00
_cell.angle_beta   90.00
_cell.angle_gamma   90.00
#
_symmetry.space_group_name_H-M   'P 1'
#
loop_
_entity.id
_entity.type
_entity.pdbx_description
1 polymer ?
#
loop_
_entity_poly.entity_id
_entity_poly.type
_entity_poly.pdbx_seq_one_letter_code
_entity_poly.pdbx_strand_id
1 'polypeptide(L)'
;MKIVSANLNFILLDIVDEKNSSGLKLKLTHTNHFPRKLEPNQFKNYELQLNGIEKKEKLKTELEKFIDDYLDIEQTETKTLDFWSDGHQIGEFKIDSFLEIVTELEKEDWIENYQNLLNFYYQQSDLTNKESRLQTKFLDRLKKLKEEELKKYERKSEFFKDNKDKINELNERRNLANRIEQLRQQFISELKNIG
;
A
#
# COMPACT_ATOMS: atom_id res chain seq x y z
N MET A 1 -15.17 15.56 20.92
CA MET A 1 -15.20 15.41 19.45
C MET A 1 -15.71 14.00 19.18
N LYS A 2 -16.51 13.81 18.13
CA LYS A 2 -17.00 12.48 17.77
C LYS A 2 -16.04 11.84 16.76
N ILE A 3 -15.95 10.52 16.80
CA ILE A 3 -15.27 9.62 15.89
C ILE A 3 -16.31 9.05 14.91
N VAL A 4 -17.40 8.49 15.42
CA VAL A 4 -18.45 7.88 14.60
C VAL A 4 -19.37 8.97 14.03
N SER A 5 -19.65 8.89 12.73
CA SER A 5 -20.46 9.87 12.00
C SER A 5 -19.92 11.31 12.12
N ALA A 6 -18.60 11.44 12.23
CA ALA A 6 -17.92 12.72 12.36
C ALA A 6 -17.75 13.45 11.01
N ASN A 7 -17.91 12.74 9.88
CA ASN A 7 -17.58 13.21 8.53
C ASN A 7 -16.14 13.74 8.46
N LEU A 8 -15.23 13.05 9.13
CA LEU A 8 -13.81 13.40 9.24
C LEU A 8 -13.01 12.11 9.13
N ASN A 9 -12.00 12.12 8.25
CA ASN A 9 -11.11 10.99 8.11
C ASN A 9 -10.15 10.95 9.30
N PHE A 10 -10.24 9.89 10.09
CA PHE A 10 -9.21 9.52 11.05
C PHE A 10 -8.16 8.66 10.34
N ILE A 11 -7.00 8.47 10.95
CA ILE A 11 -5.97 7.52 10.52
C ILE A 11 -5.95 6.43 11.58
N LEU A 12 -6.03 5.19 11.14
CA LEU A 12 -5.99 4.02 12.03
C LEU A 12 -4.55 3.70 12.40
N LEU A 13 -4.18 3.93 13.66
CA LEU A 13 -2.82 3.73 14.14
C LEU A 13 -2.58 2.31 14.64
N ASP A 14 -3.57 1.73 15.33
CA ASP A 14 -3.44 0.42 15.95
C ASP A 14 -4.81 -0.20 16.24
N ILE A 15 -4.83 -1.54 16.33
CA ILE A 15 -6.00 -2.33 16.70
C ILE A 15 -5.61 -3.19 17.90
N VAL A 16 -6.10 -2.82 19.08
CA VAL A 16 -5.86 -3.57 20.31
C VAL A 16 -6.96 -4.60 20.49
N ASP A 17 -6.55 -5.87 20.47
CA ASP A 17 -7.39 -7.02 20.73
C ASP A 17 -7.10 -7.60 22.13
N GLU A 18 -7.93 -7.24 23.10
CA GLU A 18 -7.80 -7.75 24.46
C GLU A 18 -8.23 -9.23 24.54
N LYS A 19 -7.35 -10.06 25.13
CA LYS A 19 -7.62 -11.48 25.36
C LYS A 19 -8.93 -11.67 26.13
N ASN A 20 -9.79 -12.55 25.61
CA ASN A 20 -11.12 -12.87 26.15
C ASN A 20 -12.15 -11.73 26.07
N SER A 21 -11.89 -10.68 25.30
CA SER A 21 -12.90 -9.66 24.97
C SER A 21 -13.66 -10.03 23.70
N SER A 22 -14.96 -9.72 23.65
CA SER A 22 -15.76 -9.74 22.41
C SER A 22 -15.60 -8.45 21.60
N GLY A 23 -14.74 -7.54 22.06
CA GLY A 23 -14.52 -6.22 21.49
C GLY A 23 -13.14 -6.02 20.87
N LEU A 24 -12.96 -4.83 20.29
CA LEU A 24 -11.71 -4.30 19.75
C LEU A 24 -11.56 -2.84 20.19
N LYS A 25 -10.34 -2.36 20.39
CA LYS A 25 -10.07 -0.93 20.56
C LYS A 25 -9.28 -0.42 19.37
N LEU A 26 -9.78 0.61 18.73
CA LEU A 26 -9.13 1.26 17.60
C LEU A 26 -8.44 2.52 18.09
N LYS A 27 -7.12 2.62 17.94
CA LYS A 27 -6.38 3.85 18.19
C LYS A 27 -6.34 4.67 16.91
N LEU A 28 -6.73 5.93 17.01
CA LEU A 28 -6.98 6.82 15.88
C LEU A 28 -6.30 8.18 16.08
N THR A 29 -5.92 8.82 14.98
CA THR A 29 -5.51 10.24 14.94
C THR A 29 -6.22 10.97 13.81
N HIS A 30 -6.40 12.28 13.93
CA HIS A 30 -6.96 13.11 12.85
C HIS A 30 -5.88 13.91 12.11
N THR A 31 -4.60 13.61 12.39
CA THR A 31 -3.46 14.26 11.75
C THR A 31 -2.47 13.23 11.22
N ASN A 32 -2.06 13.42 9.98
CA ASN A 32 -0.91 12.76 9.34
C ASN A 32 0.41 13.50 9.59
N HIS A 33 0.38 14.63 10.30
CA HIS A 33 1.55 15.46 10.59
C HIS A 33 1.62 15.75 12.09
N PHE A 34 2.63 15.18 12.75
CA PHE A 34 2.99 15.60 14.10
C PHE A 34 4.02 16.73 14.02
N PRO A 35 3.84 17.85 14.72
CA PRO A 35 4.83 18.93 14.75
C PRO A 35 6.06 18.51 15.55
N ARG A 36 7.22 19.08 15.20
CA ARG A 36 8.50 18.81 15.88
C ARG A 36 8.50 19.16 17.37
N LYS A 37 7.57 20.00 17.80
CA LYS A 37 7.32 20.34 19.20
C LYS A 37 5.85 20.11 19.49
N LEU A 38 5.58 19.38 20.57
CA LEU A 38 4.23 19.21 21.09
C LEU A 38 3.88 20.45 21.91
N GLU A 39 2.94 21.27 21.42
CA GLU A 39 2.30 22.26 22.27
C GLU A 39 1.18 21.58 23.08
N PRO A 40 1.07 21.85 24.39
CA PRO A 40 0.01 21.30 25.22
C PRO A 40 -1.38 21.58 24.62
N ASN A 41 -2.27 20.60 24.68
CA ASN A 41 -3.68 20.70 24.26
C ASN A 41 -3.90 20.89 22.74
N GLN A 42 -2.84 20.90 21.93
CA GLN A 42 -2.95 21.03 20.48
C GLN A 42 -3.40 19.72 19.83
N PHE A 43 -2.97 18.58 20.36
CA PHE A 43 -3.27 17.26 19.83
C PHE A 43 -4.07 16.44 20.82
N LYS A 44 -4.86 15.52 20.26
CA LYS A 44 -5.72 14.62 21.00
C LYS A 44 -5.54 13.22 20.48
N ASN A 45 -5.62 12.26 21.38
CA ASN A 45 -5.77 10.86 21.02
C ASN A 45 -7.25 10.55 20.87
N TYR A 46 -7.55 9.69 19.91
CA TYR A 46 -8.90 9.21 19.65
C TYR A 46 -8.86 7.70 19.80
N GLU A 47 -9.72 7.17 20.65
CA GLU A 47 -9.89 5.72 20.80
C GLU A 47 -11.36 5.39 20.62
N LEU A 48 -11.65 4.43 19.75
CA LEU A 48 -12.97 3.86 19.58
C LEU A 48 -12.97 2.44 20.14
N GLN A 49 -13.64 2.25 21.27
CA GLN A 49 -13.86 0.92 21.84
C GLN A 49 -15.13 0.34 21.24
N LEU A 50 -15.03 -0.82 20.61
CA LEU A 50 -16.13 -1.56 20.02
C LEU A 50 -16.40 -2.80 20.88
N ASN A 51 -17.66 -3.03 21.27
CA ASN A 51 -18.05 -4.14 22.16
C ASN A 51 -19.12 -5.01 21.50
N GLY A 52 -19.03 -6.34 21.72
CA GLY A 52 -20.03 -7.28 21.20
C GLY A 52 -20.05 -7.35 19.67
N ILE A 53 -18.87 -7.58 19.06
CA ILE A 53 -18.73 -7.59 17.61
C ILE A 53 -19.08 -8.99 17.08
N GLU A 54 -20.15 -9.11 16.29
CA GLU A 54 -20.65 -10.42 15.80
C GLU A 54 -19.60 -11.20 15.00
N LYS A 55 -18.83 -10.49 14.15
CA LYS A 55 -17.76 -11.05 13.31
C LYS A 55 -16.42 -10.42 13.62
N LYS A 56 -16.03 -10.43 14.90
CA LYS A 56 -14.80 -9.80 15.42
C LYS A 56 -13.55 -10.10 14.58
N GLU A 57 -13.24 -11.36 14.35
CA GLU A 57 -12.03 -11.76 13.59
C GLU A 57 -12.05 -11.21 12.17
N LYS A 58 -13.22 -11.24 11.50
CA LYS A 58 -13.34 -10.67 10.16
C LYS A 58 -13.10 -9.16 10.18
N LEU A 59 -13.72 -8.43 11.10
CA LEU A 59 -13.52 -6.98 11.24
C LEU A 59 -12.04 -6.67 11.46
N LYS A 60 -11.40 -7.37 12.40
CA LYS A 60 -9.98 -7.20 12.71
C LYS A 60 -9.10 -7.41 11.49
N THR A 61 -9.23 -8.56 10.82
CA THR A 61 -8.42 -8.87 9.62
C THR A 61 -8.64 -7.89 8.48
N GLU A 62 -9.85 -7.36 8.30
CA GLU A 62 -10.10 -6.34 7.30
C GLU A 62 -9.47 -5.00 7.70
N LEU A 63 -9.62 -4.56 8.95
CA LEU A 63 -9.03 -3.30 9.45
C LEU A 63 -7.49 -3.34 9.50
N GLU A 64 -6.87 -4.49 9.79
CA GLU A 64 -5.41 -4.65 9.81
C GLU A 64 -4.76 -4.29 8.47
N LYS A 65 -5.51 -4.35 7.36
CA LYS A 65 -5.02 -3.95 6.03
C LYS A 65 -4.92 -2.44 5.84
N PHE A 66 -5.55 -1.67 6.72
CA PHE A 66 -5.67 -0.21 6.66
C PHE A 66 -4.99 0.45 7.88
N ILE A 67 -4.07 -0.25 8.54
CA ILE A 67 -3.17 0.37 9.52
C ILE A 67 -2.34 1.44 8.79
N ASP A 68 -2.21 2.59 9.42
CA ASP A 68 -1.62 3.83 8.91
C ASP A 68 -2.37 4.49 7.73
N ASP A 69 -3.57 3.99 7.38
CA ASP A 69 -4.44 4.58 6.35
C ASP A 69 -5.64 5.32 6.94
N TYR A 70 -6.32 6.11 6.10
CA TYR A 70 -7.53 6.82 6.50
C TYR A 70 -8.67 5.84 6.79
N LEU A 71 -9.45 6.16 7.82
CA LEU A 71 -10.60 5.42 8.29
C LEU A 71 -11.74 6.40 8.60
N ASP A 72 -12.89 6.16 7.99
CA ASP A 72 -14.16 6.76 8.35
C ASP A 72 -15.12 5.69 8.84
N ILE A 73 -15.97 6.06 9.79
CA ILE A 73 -16.86 5.13 10.49
C ILE A 73 -18.24 5.79 10.61
N GLU A 74 -19.22 5.22 9.92
CA GLU A 74 -20.59 5.71 9.94
C GLU A 74 -21.51 4.74 10.68
N GLN A 75 -22.44 5.28 11.46
CA GLN A 75 -23.54 4.50 12.00
C GLN A 75 -24.70 4.47 11.00
N THR A 76 -25.12 3.27 10.61
CA THR A 76 -26.24 3.07 9.67
C THR A 76 -27.60 3.14 10.37
N GLU A 77 -28.68 3.22 9.59
CA GLU A 77 -30.06 3.15 10.08
C GLU A 77 -30.37 1.84 10.84
N THR A 78 -29.67 0.75 10.50
CA THR A 78 -29.82 -0.57 11.13
C THR A 78 -28.97 -0.74 12.40
N LYS A 79 -28.39 0.35 12.93
CA LYS A 79 -27.51 0.36 14.12
C LYS A 79 -26.26 -0.52 13.97
N THR A 80 -25.80 -0.73 12.74
CA THR A 80 -24.49 -1.29 12.45
C THR A 80 -23.48 -0.16 12.27
N LEU A 81 -22.19 -0.47 12.33
CA LEU A 81 -21.12 0.44 11.96
C LEU A 81 -20.56 0.04 10.61
N ASP A 82 -20.49 1.01 9.70
CA ASP A 82 -19.94 0.87 8.36
C ASP A 82 -18.57 1.56 8.29
N PHE A 83 -17.55 0.80 7.90
CA PHE A 83 -16.16 1.23 7.92
C PHE A 83 -15.68 1.48 6.50
N TRP A 84 -15.06 2.62 6.26
CA TRP A 84 -14.59 3.08 4.95
C TRP A 84 -13.14 3.57 5.03
N SER A 85 -12.41 3.41 3.94
CA SER A 85 -11.07 3.97 3.75
C SER A 85 -10.93 4.48 2.32
N ASP A 86 -10.66 5.77 2.12
CA ASP A 86 -10.45 6.39 0.79
C ASP A 86 -11.46 6.00 -0.30
N GLY A 87 -12.74 5.96 0.06
CA GLY A 87 -13.84 5.60 -0.85
C GLY A 87 -14.01 4.09 -1.09
N HIS A 88 -13.23 3.25 -0.41
CA HIS A 88 -13.39 1.80 -0.36
C HIS A 88 -14.15 1.39 0.91
N GLN A 89 -15.24 0.63 0.75
CA GLN A 89 -15.97 0.05 1.88
C GLN A 89 -15.21 -1.15 2.42
N ILE A 90 -14.71 -1.04 3.66
CA ILE A 90 -14.08 -2.14 4.40
C ILE A 90 -15.15 -3.15 4.80
N GLY A 91 -16.31 -2.64 5.25
CA GLY A 91 -17.51 -3.43 5.46
C GLY A 91 -18.39 -2.94 6.60
N GLU A 92 -19.58 -3.51 6.65
CA GLU A 92 -20.58 -3.22 7.65
C GLU A 92 -20.64 -4.33 8.72
N PHE A 93 -20.57 -3.93 9.99
CA PHE A 93 -20.49 -4.85 11.12
C PHE A 93 -21.51 -4.50 12.21
N LYS A 94 -22.14 -5.55 12.74
CA LYS A 94 -22.99 -5.43 13.91
C LYS A 94 -22.14 -5.37 15.17
N ILE A 95 -22.36 -4.31 15.95
CA ILE A 95 -21.62 -3.98 17.16
C ILE A 95 -22.66 -3.61 18.22
N ASP A 96 -22.65 -4.32 19.34
CA ASP A 96 -23.66 -4.14 20.40
C ASP A 96 -23.60 -2.74 21.01
N SER A 97 -22.39 -2.24 21.23
CA SER A 97 -22.15 -0.87 21.71
C SER A 97 -20.74 -0.41 21.40
N PHE A 98 -20.53 0.90 21.37
CA PHE A 98 -19.22 1.50 21.25
C PHE A 98 -19.05 2.67 22.22
N LEU A 99 -17.80 2.98 22.55
CA LEU A 99 -17.42 4.11 23.37
C LEU A 99 -16.34 4.92 22.66
N GLU A 100 -16.61 6.21 22.50
CA GLU A 100 -15.67 7.18 21.91
C GLU A 100 -14.90 7.87 23.03
N ILE A 101 -13.59 7.66 23.05
CA ILE A 101 -12.69 8.23 24.05
C ILE A 101 -11.80 9.24 23.35
N VAL A 102 -11.77 10.45 23.89
CA VAL A 102 -10.89 11.52 23.41
C VAL A 102 -10.11 12.05 24.59
N THR A 103 -8.80 11.85 24.57
CA THR A 103 -7.88 12.33 25.60
C THR A 103 -6.90 13.33 25.02
N GLU A 104 -6.27 14.12 25.88
CA GLU A 104 -5.13 14.93 25.47
C GLU A 104 -3.97 14.01 25.09
N LEU A 105 -3.19 14.42 24.09
CA LEU A 105 -2.06 13.66 23.63
C LEU A 105 -0.88 13.90 24.56
N GLU A 106 -0.50 12.88 25.31
CA GLU A 106 0.62 12.95 26.24
C GLU A 106 1.96 12.81 25.50
N LYS A 107 3.06 13.15 26.19
CA LYS A 107 4.40 13.08 25.61
C LYS A 107 4.78 11.66 25.20
N GLU A 108 4.36 10.67 25.96
CA GLU A 108 4.60 9.25 25.69
C GLU A 108 3.89 8.83 24.38
N ASP A 109 2.61 9.20 24.22
CA ASP A 109 1.84 8.95 23.00
C ASP A 109 2.45 9.66 21.78
N TRP A 110 2.98 10.87 21.98
CA TRP A 110 3.67 11.62 20.93
C TRP A 110 4.91 10.88 20.41
N ILE A 111 5.68 10.25 21.29
CA ILE A 111 6.87 9.46 20.93
C ILE A 111 6.45 8.22 20.14
N GLU A 112 5.43 7.48 20.62
CA GLU A 112 4.91 6.29 19.95
C GLU A 112 4.38 6.62 18.55
N ASN A 113 3.57 7.68 18.44
CA ASN A 113 3.03 8.14 17.15
C ASN A 113 4.13 8.59 16.17
N TYR A 114 5.17 9.28 16.65
CA TYR A 114 6.32 9.64 15.82
C TYR A 114 7.12 8.43 15.36
N GLN A 115 7.27 7.40 16.23
CA GLN A 115 7.92 6.15 15.86
C GLN A 115 7.13 5.42 14.77
N ASN A 116 5.80 5.36 14.91
CA ASN A 116 4.92 4.75 13.90
C ASN A 116 5.00 5.50 12.56
N LEU A 117 4.93 6.83 12.58
CA LEU A 117 5.09 7.66 11.37
C LEU A 117 6.46 7.43 10.70
N LEU A 118 7.55 7.37 11.48
CA LEU A 118 8.88 7.07 10.96
C LEU A 118 8.94 5.66 10.36
N ASN A 119 8.37 4.67 11.04
CA ASN A 119 8.30 3.30 10.54
C ASN A 119 7.54 3.24 9.22
N PHE A 120 6.40 3.94 9.10
CA PHE A 120 5.66 4.08 7.84
C PHE A 120 6.54 4.66 6.73
N TYR A 121 7.24 5.78 6.99
CA TYR A 121 8.17 6.37 6.01
C TYR A 121 9.28 5.41 5.59
N TYR A 122 9.86 4.66 6.54
CA TYR A 122 10.89 3.66 6.24
C TYR A 122 10.33 2.50 5.42
N GLN A 123 9.15 1.98 5.76
CA GLN A 123 8.48 0.92 5.00
C GLN A 123 8.16 1.36 3.57
N GLN A 124 7.63 2.57 3.38
CA GLN A 124 7.37 3.14 2.05
C GLN A 124 8.65 3.32 1.22
N SER A 125 9.73 3.80 1.87
CA SER A 125 11.06 3.88 1.25
C SER A 125 11.58 2.50 0.85
N ASP A 126 11.44 1.49 1.70
CA ASP A 126 11.85 0.12 1.42
C ASP A 126 11.03 -0.53 0.29
N LEU A 127 9.72 -0.27 0.24
CA LEU A 127 8.85 -0.69 -0.87
C LEU A 127 9.31 -0.04 -2.18
N THR A 128 9.52 1.28 -2.18
CA THR A 128 10.03 2.02 -3.35
C THR A 128 11.39 1.48 -3.79
N ASN A 129 12.28 1.18 -2.85
CA ASN A 129 13.59 0.57 -3.12
C ASN A 129 13.45 -0.85 -3.72
N LYS A 130 12.51 -1.65 -3.21
CA LYS A 130 12.23 -3.00 -3.71
C LYS A 130 11.67 -2.96 -5.13
N GLU A 131 10.74 -2.06 -5.41
CA GLU A 131 10.19 -1.83 -6.75
C GLU A 131 11.27 -1.41 -7.73
N SER A 132 12.11 -0.45 -7.37
CA SER A 132 13.25 0.00 -8.17
C SER A 132 14.23 -1.16 -8.48
N ARG A 133 14.53 -2.01 -7.49
CA ARG A 133 15.37 -3.22 -7.70
C ARG A 133 14.71 -4.23 -8.64
N LEU A 134 13.40 -4.47 -8.53
CA LEU A 134 12.66 -5.39 -9.39
C LEU A 134 12.61 -4.88 -10.83
N GLN A 135 12.33 -3.58 -11.00
CA GLN A 135 12.33 -2.89 -12.28
C GLN A 135 13.69 -3.00 -12.95
N THR A 136 14.79 -2.72 -12.22
CA THR A 136 16.16 -2.88 -12.73
C THR A 136 16.43 -4.31 -13.21
N LYS A 137 16.09 -5.32 -12.40
CA LYS A 137 16.25 -6.74 -12.78
C LYS A 137 15.44 -7.12 -14.01
N PHE A 138 14.23 -6.59 -14.16
CA PHE A 138 13.39 -6.82 -15.33
C PHE A 138 14.02 -6.21 -16.59
N LEU A 139 14.47 -4.96 -16.52
CA LEU A 139 15.16 -4.30 -17.63
C LEU A 139 16.45 -5.05 -18.04
N ASP A 140 17.22 -5.54 -17.07
CA ASP A 140 18.42 -6.35 -17.36
C ASP A 140 18.08 -7.68 -18.06
N ARG A 141 16.97 -8.33 -17.67
CA ARG A 141 16.50 -9.55 -18.35
C ARG A 141 16.10 -9.28 -19.80
N LEU A 142 15.41 -8.17 -20.06
CA LEU A 142 15.05 -7.77 -21.43
C LEU A 142 16.30 -7.50 -22.29
N LYS A 143 17.31 -6.83 -21.72
CA LYS A 143 18.59 -6.61 -22.40
C LYS A 143 19.28 -7.94 -22.74
N LYS A 144 19.35 -8.87 -21.79
CA LYS A 144 19.92 -10.21 -22.01
C LYS A 144 19.16 -11.00 -23.09
N LEU A 145 17.83 -10.94 -23.08
CA LEU A 145 16.99 -11.59 -24.10
C LEU A 145 17.37 -11.12 -25.52
N LYS A 146 17.55 -9.80 -25.71
CA LYS A 146 18.00 -9.24 -26.98
C LYS A 146 19.38 -9.79 -27.39
N GLU A 147 20.35 -9.75 -26.47
CA GLU A 147 21.71 -10.23 -26.72
C GLU A 147 21.73 -11.72 -27.10
N GLU A 148 20.91 -12.54 -26.44
CA GLU A 148 20.78 -13.97 -26.76
C GLU A 148 20.13 -14.21 -28.13
N GLU A 149 19.05 -13.50 -28.46
CA GLU A 149 18.39 -13.65 -29.77
C GLU A 149 19.28 -13.16 -30.92
N LEU A 150 20.08 -12.11 -30.72
CA LEU A 150 21.08 -11.67 -31.69
C LEU A 150 22.17 -12.73 -31.91
N LYS A 151 22.71 -13.31 -30.83
CA LYS A 151 23.69 -14.42 -30.94
C LYS A 151 23.11 -15.63 -31.66
N LYS A 152 21.85 -15.98 -31.39
CA LYS A 152 21.15 -17.08 -32.10
C LYS A 152 20.97 -16.75 -33.58
N TYR A 153 20.57 -15.51 -33.89
CA TYR A 153 20.42 -15.03 -35.26
C TYR A 153 21.74 -15.12 -36.03
N GLU A 154 22.84 -14.58 -35.48
CA GLU A 154 24.17 -14.61 -36.11
C GLU A 154 24.60 -16.04 -36.45
N ARG A 155 24.50 -16.96 -35.49
CA ARG A 155 24.90 -18.37 -35.69
C ARG A 155 24.01 -19.10 -36.69
N LYS A 156 22.69 -18.89 -36.64
CA LYS A 156 21.73 -19.65 -37.45
C LYS A 156 21.54 -19.09 -38.86
N SER A 157 21.73 -17.79 -39.04
CA SER A 157 21.62 -17.16 -40.37
C SER A 157 22.73 -17.62 -41.31
N GLU A 158 23.95 -17.82 -40.81
CA GLU A 158 25.06 -18.42 -41.57
C GLU A 158 24.73 -19.86 -42.00
N PHE A 159 24.18 -20.65 -41.07
CA PHE A 159 23.84 -22.06 -41.31
C PHE A 159 22.68 -22.26 -42.28
N PHE A 160 21.65 -21.41 -42.20
CA PHE A 160 20.46 -21.47 -43.05
C PHE A 160 20.49 -20.51 -44.23
N LYS A 161 21.65 -19.97 -44.62
CA LYS A 161 21.78 -18.92 -45.65
C LYS A 161 21.06 -19.22 -46.97
N ASP A 162 20.99 -20.51 -47.35
CA ASP A 162 20.36 -20.98 -48.59
C ASP A 162 18.88 -21.35 -48.41
N ASN A 163 18.35 -21.34 -47.18
CA ASN A 163 16.94 -21.60 -46.86
C ASN A 163 16.20 -20.29 -46.54
N LYS A 164 15.52 -19.76 -47.56
CA LYS A 164 14.82 -18.47 -47.50
C LYS A 164 13.76 -18.39 -46.40
N ASP A 165 12.98 -19.44 -46.19
CA ASP A 165 11.92 -19.46 -45.18
C ASP A 165 12.49 -19.42 -43.76
N LYS A 166 13.59 -20.16 -43.52
CA LYS A 166 14.28 -20.14 -42.23
C LYS A 166 14.96 -18.80 -41.95
N ILE A 167 15.52 -18.15 -42.96
CA ILE A 167 16.08 -16.80 -42.83
C ILE A 167 15.00 -15.78 -42.51
N ASN A 168 13.83 -15.86 -43.15
CA ASN A 168 12.69 -15.01 -42.83
C ASN A 168 12.23 -15.18 -41.38
N GLU A 169 12.09 -16.41 -40.89
CA GLU A 169 11.72 -16.70 -39.49
C GLU A 169 12.75 -16.11 -38.49
N LEU A 170 14.05 -16.23 -38.80
CA LEU A 170 15.12 -15.64 -37.99
C LEU A 170 15.06 -14.11 -37.98
N ASN A 171 14.77 -13.48 -39.13
CA ASN A 171 14.61 -12.04 -39.25
C ASN A 171 13.42 -11.52 -38.43
N GLU A 172 12.29 -12.20 -38.45
CA GLU A 172 11.12 -11.84 -37.64
C GLU A 172 11.45 -11.86 -36.14
N ARG A 173 12.13 -12.90 -35.66
CA ARG A 173 12.56 -13.01 -34.25
C ARG A 173 13.56 -11.91 -33.88
N ARG A 174 14.53 -11.60 -34.74
CA ARG A 174 15.48 -10.49 -34.55
C ARG A 174 14.74 -9.15 -34.47
N ASN A 175 13.78 -8.92 -35.36
CA ASN A 175 12.99 -7.69 -35.39
C ASN A 175 12.14 -7.54 -34.13
N LEU A 176 11.54 -8.62 -33.63
CA LEU A 176 10.82 -8.63 -32.37
C LEU A 176 11.75 -8.28 -31.19
N ALA A 177 12.93 -8.89 -31.12
CA ALA A 177 13.92 -8.59 -30.08
C ALA A 177 14.36 -7.11 -30.12
N ASN A 178 14.55 -6.54 -31.32
CA ASN A 178 14.86 -5.12 -31.48
C ASN A 178 13.71 -4.22 -31.02
N ARG A 179 12.46 -4.59 -31.30
CA ARG A 179 11.28 -3.83 -30.85
C ARG A 179 11.14 -3.85 -29.33
N ILE A 180 11.40 -5.00 -28.69
CA ILE A 180 11.44 -5.11 -27.22
C ILE A 180 12.50 -4.19 -26.63
N GLU A 181 13.68 -4.10 -27.24
CA GLU A 181 14.73 -3.18 -26.79
C GLU A 181 14.33 -1.71 -26.96
N GLN A 182 13.65 -1.34 -28.05
CA GLN A 182 13.16 0.03 -28.24
C GLN A 182 12.19 0.42 -27.13
N LEU A 183 11.23 -0.45 -26.80
CA LEU A 183 10.30 -0.24 -25.69
C LEU A 183 11.04 -0.11 -24.35
N ARG A 184 12.06 -0.95 -24.12
CA ARG A 184 12.91 -0.88 -22.92
C ARG A 184 13.60 0.49 -22.78
N GLN A 185 14.13 1.03 -23.88
CA GLN A 185 14.83 2.31 -23.88
C GLN A 185 13.86 3.49 -23.71
N GLN A 186 12.68 3.43 -24.34
CA GLN A 186 11.61 4.42 -24.13
C GLN A 186 11.21 4.48 -22.65
N PHE A 187 10.94 3.32 -22.05
CA PHE A 187 10.60 3.22 -20.63
C PHE A 187 11.70 3.80 -19.72
N ILE A 188 12.99 3.50 -19.99
CA ILE A 188 14.11 4.08 -19.24
C ILE A 188 14.17 5.61 -19.40
N SER A 189 13.89 6.12 -20.59
CA SER A 189 13.88 7.57 -20.84
C SER A 189 12.74 8.25 -20.08
N GLU A 190 11.56 7.64 -20.05
CA GLU A 190 10.41 8.13 -19.28
C GLU A 190 10.71 8.16 -17.79
N LEU A 191 11.32 7.10 -17.24
CA LEU A 191 11.74 7.07 -15.82
C LEU A 191 12.70 8.20 -15.45
N LYS A 192 13.62 8.57 -16.35
CA LYS A 192 14.59 9.66 -16.10
C LYS A 192 13.94 11.05 -16.14
N ASN A 193 12.79 11.19 -16.79
CA ASN A 193 12.06 12.46 -16.92
C ASN A 193 11.05 12.69 -15.78
N ILE A 194 10.90 11.73 -14.86
CA ILE A 194 10.01 11.81 -13.69
C ILE A 194 10.74 12.41 -12.46
N GLY A 195 12.07 12.55 -12.51
CA GLY A 195 12.88 13.22 -11.48
C GLY A 195 13.18 14.68 -11.81
#